data_AF-A0A9W7B6M0-F1
#
_entry.id   AF-A0A9W7B6M0-F1
#
_cell.length_a   1.000
_cell.length_b   1.000
_cell.length_c   1.000
_cell.angle_alpha   90.00
_cell.angle_beta   90.00
_cell.angle_gamma   90.00
#
_symmetry.space_group_name_H-M   'P 1'
#
loop_
_entity.id
_entity.type
_entity.pdbx_description
1 polymer ?
#
loop_
_entity_poly.entity_id
_entity_poly.type
_entity_poly.pdbx_seq_one_letter_code
_entity_poly.pdbx_strand_id
1 'polypeptide(L)'
;MKKRRREVQVVVDGADFPWETNSQSSKPKPKGALHPPSSGAPSLPPSSLSSDEVQKYKKFATKISSNDDFNKMFKEVQTKGQQQFTGYAKKLYKEEDYEKKTGKKLKRQSVPRNILAGMIKKQAGKEEKAERIAREAGIVTAKKKKGKRKSYSEASRKDSQVAGPAPNIGFMSGGMFKVNK
;
A
#
# COMPACT_ATOMS: atom_id res chain seq x y z
N MET A 1 -17.59 -26.46 55.30
CA MET A 1 -18.85 -26.08 54.62
C MET A 1 -18.69 -26.21 53.10
N LYS A 2 -19.39 -27.15 52.45
CA LYS A 2 -19.37 -27.33 50.98
C LYS A 2 -20.38 -26.38 50.33
N LYS A 3 -19.94 -25.51 49.42
CA LYS A 3 -20.81 -24.60 48.66
C LYS A 3 -21.60 -25.39 47.60
N ARG A 4 -22.93 -25.33 47.65
CA ARG A 4 -23.83 -25.91 46.62
C ARG A 4 -23.69 -25.11 45.33
N ARG A 5 -23.43 -25.80 44.21
CA ARG A 5 -23.44 -25.20 42.86
C ARG A 5 -24.90 -25.02 42.44
N ARG A 6 -25.26 -23.83 41.95
CA ARG A 6 -26.58 -23.58 41.34
C ARG A 6 -26.52 -24.09 39.90
N GLU A 7 -27.44 -24.95 39.53
CA GLU A 7 -27.68 -25.29 38.13
C GLU A 7 -28.43 -24.13 37.47
N VAL A 8 -27.98 -23.75 36.27
CA VAL A 8 -28.61 -22.73 35.43
C VAL A 8 -29.25 -23.46 34.26
N GLN A 9 -30.58 -23.44 34.20
CA GLN A 9 -31.30 -23.94 33.03
C GLN A 9 -31.09 -22.96 31.86
N VAL A 10 -30.58 -23.48 30.75
CA VAL A 10 -30.52 -22.74 29.48
C VAL A 10 -31.86 -22.95 28.78
N VAL A 11 -32.68 -21.91 28.76
CA VAL A 11 -33.87 -21.86 27.91
C VAL A 11 -33.38 -21.58 26.48
N VAL A 12 -33.53 -22.57 25.61
CA VAL A 12 -33.28 -22.42 24.17
C VAL A 12 -34.62 -22.07 23.54
N ASP A 13 -34.89 -20.77 23.41
CA ASP A 13 -36.06 -20.31 22.67
C ASP A 13 -35.86 -20.60 21.18
N GLY A 14 -36.91 -21.17 20.60
CA GLY A 14 -36.96 -21.76 19.28
C GLY A 14 -36.65 -20.77 18.16
N ALA A 15 -36.13 -21.36 17.09
CA ALA A 15 -35.90 -20.70 15.82
C ALA A 15 -37.20 -20.19 15.21
N ASP A 16 -37.27 -18.87 14.98
CA ASP A 16 -38.11 -18.26 13.96
C ASP A 16 -37.31 -17.10 13.34
N PHE A 17 -36.44 -17.43 12.38
CA PHE A 17 -35.87 -16.46 11.45
C PHE A 17 -36.80 -16.38 10.25
N PRO A 18 -37.57 -15.29 10.06
CA PRO A 18 -38.35 -15.10 8.84
C PRO A 18 -37.39 -14.76 7.70
N TRP A 19 -37.04 -15.77 6.92
CA TRP A 19 -36.56 -15.58 5.57
C TRP A 19 -37.81 -15.37 4.71
N GLU A 20 -38.10 -14.15 4.29
CA GLU A 20 -38.86 -13.96 3.06
C GLU A 20 -38.60 -12.58 2.48
N THR A 21 -37.96 -12.64 1.32
CA THR A 21 -37.81 -11.58 0.35
C THR A 21 -39.17 -11.20 -0.21
N ASN A 22 -39.63 -9.98 0.01
CA ASN A 22 -40.54 -9.36 -0.96
C ASN A 22 -40.15 -7.90 -1.23
N SER A 23 -39.68 -7.72 -2.45
CA SER A 23 -39.19 -6.52 -3.08
C SER A 23 -40.33 -5.62 -3.51
N GLN A 24 -40.55 -4.50 -2.83
CA GLN A 24 -41.26 -3.34 -3.40
C GLN A 24 -40.61 -2.03 -2.95
N SER A 25 -39.42 -1.73 -3.48
CA SER A 25 -38.94 -0.35 -3.52
C SER A 25 -39.48 0.32 -4.79
N SER A 26 -40.49 1.16 -4.65
CA SER A 26 -40.96 2.07 -5.70
C SER A 26 -39.87 3.10 -6.00
N LYS A 27 -39.15 2.91 -7.11
CA LYS A 27 -38.24 3.94 -7.64
C LYS A 27 -39.04 4.91 -8.52
N PRO A 28 -38.94 6.24 -8.31
CA PRO A 28 -39.49 7.20 -9.26
C PRO A 28 -38.72 7.14 -10.60
N LYS A 29 -39.46 7.18 -11.72
CA LYS A 29 -38.94 7.23 -13.10
C LYS A 29 -38.06 8.48 -13.30
N PRO A 30 -36.80 8.38 -13.75
CA PRO A 30 -36.13 9.49 -14.38
C PRO A 30 -36.69 9.70 -15.80
N LYS A 31 -37.34 10.84 -16.02
CA LYS A 31 -37.58 11.39 -17.36
C LYS A 31 -36.23 11.80 -17.93
N GLY A 32 -35.80 11.16 -19.01
CA GLY A 32 -34.55 11.51 -19.70
C GLY A 32 -33.98 10.35 -20.49
N ALA A 33 -34.66 9.94 -21.54
CA ALA A 33 -34.02 9.15 -22.60
C ALA A 33 -33.06 10.08 -23.34
N LEU A 34 -31.81 10.15 -22.86
CA LEU A 34 -30.69 10.66 -23.65
C LEU A 34 -30.17 9.48 -24.48
N HIS A 35 -30.21 9.67 -25.79
CA HIS A 35 -29.71 8.77 -26.81
C HIS A 35 -28.32 8.22 -26.45
N PRO A 36 -27.99 6.97 -26.83
CA PRO A 36 -26.59 6.56 -26.83
C PRO A 36 -25.82 7.49 -27.77
N PRO A 37 -24.67 8.09 -27.37
CA PRO A 37 -23.85 8.79 -28.33
C PRO A 37 -23.43 7.76 -29.38
N SER A 38 -23.84 8.03 -30.63
CA SER A 38 -23.36 7.34 -31.82
C SER A 38 -21.86 7.15 -31.70
N SER A 39 -21.37 5.95 -32.02
CA SER A 39 -19.97 5.62 -32.24
C SER A 39 -19.22 6.77 -32.94
N GLY A 40 -18.58 7.62 -32.14
CA GLY A 40 -17.71 8.68 -32.61
C GLY A 40 -16.43 8.03 -33.07
N ALA A 41 -16.30 7.84 -34.38
CA ALA A 41 -14.98 7.79 -35.00
C ALA A 41 -14.14 8.97 -34.46
N PRO A 42 -12.82 8.82 -34.26
CA PRO A 42 -11.99 9.93 -33.82
C PRO A 42 -12.13 11.08 -34.81
N SER A 43 -12.87 12.12 -34.41
CA SER A 43 -13.01 13.34 -35.20
C SER A 43 -11.62 13.94 -35.35
N LEU A 44 -11.17 14.04 -36.60
CA LEU A 44 -9.98 14.77 -36.98
C LEU A 44 -10.01 16.17 -36.32
N PRO A 45 -8.87 16.68 -35.83
CA PRO A 45 -8.84 18.00 -35.20
C PRO A 45 -9.28 19.09 -36.19
N PRO A 46 -9.94 20.16 -35.71
CA PRO A 46 -10.35 21.28 -36.54
C PRO A 46 -9.12 21.86 -37.27
N SER A 47 -9.27 22.07 -38.57
CA SER A 47 -8.22 22.38 -39.55
C SER A 47 -7.59 23.77 -39.43
N SER A 48 -7.54 24.35 -38.23
CA SER A 48 -7.03 25.72 -37.98
C SER A 48 -6.16 25.84 -36.73
N LEU A 49 -5.39 24.80 -36.39
CA LEU A 49 -4.37 24.89 -35.34
C LEU A 49 -3.06 25.43 -35.90
N SER A 50 -2.46 26.38 -35.19
CA SER A 50 -1.17 26.98 -35.53
C SER A 50 -0.05 25.93 -35.55
N SER A 51 0.99 26.13 -36.39
CA SER A 51 2.12 25.20 -36.52
C SER A 51 2.78 24.85 -35.17
N ASP A 52 2.78 25.81 -34.25
CA ASP A 52 3.33 25.64 -32.89
C ASP A 52 2.49 24.72 -32.01
N GLU A 53 1.15 24.76 -32.14
CA GLU A 53 0.27 23.83 -31.44
C GLU A 53 0.43 22.40 -31.97
N VAL A 54 0.54 22.23 -33.29
CA VAL A 54 0.76 20.91 -33.90
C VAL A 54 2.06 20.28 -33.40
N GLN A 55 3.12 21.06 -33.23
CA GLN A 55 4.38 20.57 -32.64
C GLN A 55 4.24 20.21 -31.16
N LYS A 56 3.48 20.99 -30.38
CA LYS A 56 3.19 20.70 -28.97
C LYS A 56 2.42 19.39 -28.81
N TYR A 57 1.40 19.15 -29.64
CA TYR A 57 0.65 17.89 -29.66
C TYR A 57 1.50 16.71 -30.12
N LYS A 58 2.37 16.87 -31.13
CA LYS A 58 3.32 15.82 -31.55
C LYS A 58 4.31 15.45 -30.43
N LYS A 59 4.87 16.44 -29.73
CA LYS A 59 5.79 16.22 -28.59
C LYS A 59 5.09 15.59 -27.37
N PHE A 60 3.81 15.90 -27.15
CA PHE A 60 3.01 15.28 -26.09
C PHE A 60 2.62 13.84 -26.45
N ALA A 61 2.26 13.58 -27.70
CA ALA A 61 1.94 12.23 -28.19
C ALA A 61 3.15 11.29 -28.14
N THR A 62 4.34 11.76 -28.51
CA THR A 62 5.57 10.94 -28.39
C THR A 62 5.96 10.67 -26.93
N LYS A 63 5.60 11.57 -26.00
CA LYS A 63 5.78 11.37 -24.56
C LYS A 63 4.76 10.40 -23.94
N ILE A 64 3.59 10.22 -24.55
CA ILE A 64 2.61 9.17 -24.17
C ILE A 64 2.98 7.83 -24.81
N SER A 65 3.72 7.85 -25.92
CA SER A 65 4.18 6.68 -26.67
C SER A 65 5.30 5.87 -25.98
N SER A 66 5.74 6.25 -24.78
CA SER A 66 6.42 5.30 -23.89
C SER A 66 5.41 4.24 -23.49
N ASN A 67 5.44 3.09 -24.19
CA ASN A 67 4.57 1.93 -23.96
C ASN A 67 4.39 1.56 -22.47
N ASP A 68 5.37 1.89 -21.63
CA ASP A 68 5.33 1.66 -20.18
C ASP A 68 4.28 2.48 -19.43
N ASP A 69 4.09 3.76 -19.80
CA ASP A 69 3.11 4.62 -19.13
C ASP A 69 1.68 4.25 -19.52
N PHE A 70 1.46 3.93 -20.80
CA PHE A 70 0.17 3.43 -21.27
C PHE A 70 -0.17 2.08 -20.64
N ASN A 71 0.76 1.12 -20.61
CA ASN A 71 0.53 -0.19 -20.00
C ASN A 71 0.29 -0.08 -18.49
N LYS A 72 0.98 0.85 -17.80
CA LYS A 72 0.77 1.13 -16.38
C LYS A 72 -0.61 1.73 -16.15
N MET A 73 -1.00 2.74 -16.92
CA MET A 73 -2.34 3.33 -16.86
C MET A 73 -3.42 2.30 -17.18
N PHE A 74 -3.22 1.44 -18.18
CA PHE A 74 -4.18 0.41 -18.57
C PHE A 74 -4.35 -0.65 -17.48
N LYS A 75 -3.26 -1.14 -16.89
CA LYS A 75 -3.31 -2.05 -15.74
C LYS A 75 -4.00 -1.40 -14.55
N GLU A 76 -3.74 -0.12 -14.31
CA GLU A 76 -4.38 0.66 -13.26
C GLU A 76 -5.89 0.82 -13.52
N VAL A 77 -6.29 1.14 -14.75
CA VAL A 77 -7.70 1.24 -15.15
C VAL A 77 -8.40 -0.12 -15.10
N GLN A 78 -7.76 -1.23 -15.48
CA GLN A 78 -8.36 -2.56 -15.31
C GLN A 78 -8.54 -2.91 -13.83
N THR A 79 -7.46 -2.82 -13.04
CA THR A 79 -7.50 -3.20 -11.62
C THR A 79 -8.41 -2.30 -10.80
N LYS A 80 -8.42 -0.99 -11.06
CA LYS A 80 -9.21 -0.01 -10.30
C LYS A 80 -10.59 0.25 -10.90
N GLY A 81 -10.74 0.16 -12.22
CA GLY A 81 -12.01 0.35 -12.92
C GLY A 81 -12.97 -0.83 -12.74
N GLN A 82 -12.45 -2.06 -12.57
CA GLN A 82 -13.28 -3.21 -12.21
C GLN A 82 -13.68 -3.22 -10.73
N GLN A 83 -12.88 -2.60 -9.86
CA GLN A 83 -13.24 -2.43 -8.46
C GLN A 83 -14.24 -1.29 -8.31
N GLN A 84 -15.53 -1.62 -8.18
CA GLN A 84 -16.45 -0.71 -7.51
C GLN A 84 -15.91 -0.49 -6.09
N PHE A 85 -15.21 0.63 -5.89
CA PHE A 85 -14.52 0.88 -4.63
C PHE A 85 -15.55 0.91 -3.50
N THR A 86 -15.53 -0.12 -2.66
CA THR A 86 -16.23 -0.10 -1.37
C THR A 86 -15.60 0.95 -0.45
N GLY A 87 -16.30 1.37 0.61
CA GLY A 87 -15.81 2.43 1.50
C GLY A 87 -14.40 2.17 2.06
N TYR A 88 -14.05 0.91 2.34
CA TYR A 88 -12.72 0.53 2.80
C TYR A 88 -11.66 0.62 1.67
N ALA A 89 -11.98 0.13 0.47
CA ALA A 89 -11.08 0.24 -0.67
C ALA A 89 -10.79 1.71 -1.04
N LYS A 90 -11.80 2.59 -0.94
CA LYS A 90 -11.60 4.05 -1.13
C LYS A 90 -10.61 4.63 -0.14
N LYS A 91 -10.63 4.18 1.12
CA LYS A 91 -9.68 4.63 2.15
C LYS A 91 -8.28 4.21 1.76
N LEU A 92 -8.04 2.92 1.50
CA LEU A 92 -6.73 2.41 1.09
C LEU A 92 -6.17 3.13 -0.13
N TYR A 93 -6.99 3.33 -1.16
CA TYR A 93 -6.59 4.07 -2.36
C TYR A 93 -6.14 5.50 -2.02
N LYS A 94 -6.86 6.21 -1.14
CA LYS A 94 -6.46 7.56 -0.70
C LYS A 94 -5.15 7.54 0.07
N GLU A 95 -4.90 6.52 0.89
CA GLU A 95 -3.63 6.39 1.62
C GLU A 95 -2.46 6.15 0.65
N GLU A 96 -2.65 5.25 -0.33
CA GLU A 96 -1.65 4.97 -1.37
C GLU A 96 -1.36 6.20 -2.24
N ASP A 97 -2.40 6.92 -2.67
CA ASP A 97 -2.26 8.13 -3.46
C ASP A 97 -1.56 9.23 -2.67
N TYR A 98 -1.84 9.35 -1.38
CA TYR A 98 -1.14 10.28 -0.49
C TYR A 98 0.34 9.91 -0.37
N GLU A 99 0.67 8.63 -0.17
CA GLU A 99 2.05 8.16 -0.11
C GLU A 99 2.80 8.39 -1.41
N LYS A 100 2.17 8.14 -2.57
CA LYS A 100 2.77 8.41 -3.89
C LYS A 100 3.07 9.89 -4.12
N LYS A 101 2.18 10.79 -3.70
CA LYS A 101 2.33 12.24 -3.90
C LYS A 101 3.33 12.87 -2.92
N THR A 102 3.33 12.42 -1.67
CA THR A 102 4.09 13.09 -0.59
C THR A 102 5.33 12.32 -0.15
N GLY A 103 5.45 11.04 -0.54
CA GLY A 103 6.46 10.13 0.00
C GLY A 103 6.25 9.75 1.47
N LYS A 104 5.15 10.19 2.09
CA LYS A 104 4.87 9.99 3.52
C LYS A 104 3.63 9.13 3.70
N LYS A 105 3.66 8.26 4.71
CA LYS A 105 2.48 7.50 5.14
C LYS A 105 1.62 8.36 6.06
N LEU A 106 0.30 8.18 5.96
CA LEU A 106 -0.63 8.81 6.90
C LEU A 106 -0.38 8.32 8.33
N LYS A 107 -0.67 9.21 9.29
CA LYS A 107 -0.48 8.91 10.71
C LYS A 107 -1.39 7.74 11.10
N ARG A 108 -0.79 6.71 11.69
CA ARG A 108 -1.51 5.55 12.21
C ARG A 108 -2.27 5.92 13.48
N GLN A 109 -3.37 5.22 13.74
CA GLN A 109 -4.06 5.31 15.03
C GLN A 109 -3.07 4.98 16.16
N SER A 110 -3.17 5.72 17.26
CA SER A 110 -2.37 5.44 18.46
C SER A 110 -2.81 4.11 19.05
N VAL A 111 -1.88 3.15 19.13
CA VAL A 111 -2.11 1.83 19.73
C VAL A 111 -1.10 1.66 20.88
N PRO A 112 -1.54 1.21 22.06
CA PRO A 112 -0.65 0.90 23.17
C PRO A 112 0.48 -0.05 22.77
N ARG A 113 1.68 0.19 23.32
CA ARG A 113 2.91 -0.51 22.90
C ARG A 113 2.86 -2.01 23.11
N ASN A 114 2.23 -2.48 24.19
CA ASN A 114 2.04 -3.90 24.50
C ASN A 114 1.21 -4.62 23.42
N ILE A 115 0.11 -4.00 22.98
CA ILE A 115 -0.75 -4.53 21.91
C ILE A 115 0.01 -4.53 20.59
N LEU A 116 0.68 -3.42 20.26
CA LEU A 116 1.48 -3.29 19.03
C LEU A 116 2.58 -4.36 18.96
N ALA A 117 3.26 -4.63 20.07
CA ALA A 117 4.27 -5.69 20.14
C ALA A 117 3.66 -7.09 19.88
N GLY A 118 2.49 -7.37 20.46
CA GLY A 118 1.75 -8.61 20.21
C GLY A 118 1.33 -8.78 18.75
N MET A 119 0.82 -7.71 18.12
CA MET A 119 0.44 -7.71 16.70
C MET A 119 1.65 -8.01 15.80
N ILE A 120 2.79 -7.34 16.04
CA ILE A 120 4.02 -7.57 15.28
C ILE A 120 4.50 -9.01 15.44
N LYS A 121 4.52 -9.55 16.67
CA LYS A 121 4.95 -10.93 16.94
C LYS A 121 4.03 -11.94 16.25
N LYS A 122 2.71 -11.73 16.29
CA LYS A 122 1.73 -12.61 15.63
C LYS A 122 1.88 -12.58 14.12
N GLN A 123 2.10 -11.41 13.53
CA GLN A 123 2.33 -11.30 12.08
C GLN A 123 3.64 -11.96 11.66
N ALA A 124 4.73 -11.73 12.39
CA ALA A 124 6.01 -12.38 12.13
C ALA A 124 5.91 -13.91 12.20
N GLY A 125 5.22 -14.45 13.20
CA GLY A 125 5.00 -15.90 13.30
C GLY A 125 4.12 -16.48 12.18
N LYS A 126 3.16 -15.71 11.65
CA LYS A 126 2.40 -16.12 10.45
C LYS A 126 3.26 -16.14 9.20
N GLU A 127 4.08 -15.11 9.01
CA GLU A 127 5.00 -15.01 7.87
C GLU A 127 6.05 -16.11 7.91
N GLU A 128 6.60 -16.44 9.08
CA GLU A 128 7.55 -17.54 9.27
C GLU A 128 6.93 -18.90 8.96
N LYS A 129 5.70 -19.16 9.45
CA LYS A 129 4.97 -20.40 9.12
C LYS A 129 4.69 -20.51 7.63
N ALA A 130 4.27 -19.42 6.98
CA ALA A 130 4.06 -19.40 5.54
C ALA A 130 5.35 -19.64 4.75
N GLU A 131 6.47 -19.05 5.18
CA GLU A 131 7.79 -19.26 4.56
C GLU A 131 8.26 -20.70 4.74
N ARG A 132 8.02 -21.31 5.91
CA ARG A 132 8.32 -22.72 6.16
C ARG A 132 7.51 -23.65 5.26
N ILE A 133 6.20 -23.46 5.17
CA ILE A 133 5.32 -24.25 4.29
C ILE A 133 5.75 -24.09 2.83
N ALA A 134 6.02 -22.86 2.38
CA ALA A 134 6.49 -22.60 1.02
C ALA A 134 7.83 -23.31 0.74
N ARG A 135 8.74 -23.33 1.70
CA ARG A 135 10.02 -24.03 1.60
C ARG A 135 9.86 -25.55 1.55
N GLU A 136 9.02 -26.11 2.42
CA GLU A 136 8.69 -27.55 2.44
C GLU A 136 7.99 -27.98 1.14
N ALA A 137 7.16 -27.11 0.56
CA ALA A 137 6.53 -27.32 -0.74
C ALA A 137 7.43 -27.05 -1.96
N GLY A 138 8.69 -26.65 -1.75
CA GLY A 138 9.62 -26.32 -2.84
C GLY A 138 9.26 -25.05 -3.65
N ILE A 139 8.37 -24.21 -3.13
CA ILE A 139 7.94 -22.97 -3.80
C ILE A 139 9.04 -21.90 -3.65
N VAL A 140 9.57 -21.44 -4.79
CA VAL A 140 10.57 -20.38 -4.83
C VAL A 140 9.90 -19.02 -4.59
N THR A 141 10.02 -18.49 -3.38
CA THR A 141 9.55 -17.13 -3.05
C THR A 141 10.66 -16.09 -3.22
N ALA A 142 10.32 -14.90 -3.72
CA ALA A 142 11.25 -13.79 -3.83
C ALA A 142 11.87 -13.42 -2.47
N LYS A 143 13.20 -13.24 -2.43
CA LYS A 143 13.92 -12.82 -1.21
C LYS A 143 13.51 -11.40 -0.82
N LYS A 144 12.69 -11.26 0.22
CA LYS A 144 12.40 -9.95 0.82
C LYS A 144 13.64 -9.43 1.55
N LYS A 145 14.07 -8.20 1.26
CA LYS A 145 15.13 -7.53 2.05
C LYS A 145 14.66 -7.40 3.50
N LYS A 146 15.18 -8.23 4.41
CA LYS A 146 14.91 -8.11 5.85
C LYS A 146 15.55 -6.80 6.33
N GLY A 147 14.73 -5.79 6.60
CA GLY A 147 15.19 -4.57 7.25
C GLY A 147 15.73 -4.93 8.62
N LYS A 148 17.05 -4.83 8.82
CA LYS A 148 17.66 -5.06 10.14
C LYS A 148 17.11 -4.00 11.10
N ARG A 149 16.35 -4.43 12.13
CA ARG A 149 16.00 -3.56 13.25
C ARG A 149 17.31 -3.29 13.99
N LYS A 150 17.89 -2.11 13.75
CA LYS A 150 19.08 -1.67 14.48
C LYS A 150 18.75 -1.69 15.96
N SER A 151 19.54 -2.38 16.77
CA SER A 151 19.44 -2.23 18.22
C SER A 151 19.77 -0.78 18.60
N TYR A 152 19.34 -0.32 19.78
CA TYR A 152 19.66 1.02 20.27
C TYR A 152 21.18 1.30 20.23
N SER A 153 22.01 0.27 20.51
CA SER A 153 23.46 0.36 20.38
C SER A 153 23.94 0.50 18.92
N GLU A 154 23.31 -0.16 17.95
CA GLU A 154 23.67 -0.01 16.53
C GLU A 154 23.20 1.31 15.91
N ALA A 155 22.10 1.89 16.41
CA ALA A 155 21.65 3.21 16.01
C ALA A 155 22.58 4.32 16.54
N SER A 156 23.06 4.17 17.78
CA SER A 156 24.00 5.08 18.43
C SER A 156 25.47 4.90 17.98
N ARG A 157 25.82 3.78 17.34
CA ARG A 157 27.19 3.51 16.86
C ARG A 157 27.65 4.44 15.74
N LYS A 158 26.73 5.13 15.05
CA LYS A 158 27.12 6.14 14.06
C LYS A 158 27.75 7.37 14.69
N ASP A 159 27.46 7.62 15.96
CA ASP A 159 28.02 8.76 16.71
C ASP A 159 29.24 8.35 17.55
N SER A 160 29.58 7.06 17.61
CA SER A 160 30.71 6.55 18.40
C SER A 160 32.00 6.31 17.58
N GLN A 161 32.00 6.64 16.29
CA GLN A 161 33.21 6.70 15.45
C GLN A 161 33.61 8.16 15.18
N VAL A 162 33.43 9.03 16.17
CA VAL A 162 34.09 10.34 16.15
C VAL A 162 35.57 10.07 16.45
N ALA A 163 36.37 9.90 15.39
CA ALA A 163 37.81 10.01 15.51
C ALA A 163 38.08 11.41 16.09
N GLY A 164 38.83 11.46 17.21
CA GLY A 164 39.26 12.72 17.80
C GLY A 164 40.08 13.57 16.81
N PRO A 165 40.48 14.79 17.18
CA PRO A 165 41.21 15.68 16.28
C PRO A 165 42.41 14.96 15.65
N ALA A 166 42.41 14.86 14.32
CA ALA A 166 43.52 14.28 13.58
C ALA A 166 44.69 15.28 13.55
N PRO A 167 45.95 14.81 13.64
CA PRO A 167 47.13 15.68 13.56
C PRO A 167 47.24 16.35 12.18
N ASN A 168 47.67 17.62 12.14
CA ASN A 168 47.70 18.45 10.91
C ASN A 168 48.75 18.03 9.86
N ILE A 169 49.77 17.24 10.23
CA ILE A 169 50.96 16.97 9.38
C ILE A 169 51.04 15.48 8.96
N GLY A 170 50.01 14.68 9.22
CA GLY A 170 50.03 13.26 8.87
C GLY A 170 48.75 12.53 9.24
N PHE A 171 48.77 11.20 9.18
CA PHE A 171 47.63 10.36 9.56
C PHE A 171 48.01 9.36 10.64
N MET A 172 47.08 9.09 11.55
CA MET A 172 47.22 7.99 12.51
C MET A 172 46.77 6.68 11.86
N SER A 173 47.62 5.66 11.90
CA SER A 173 47.34 4.31 11.41
C SER A 173 47.74 3.31 12.50
N GLY A 174 46.77 2.55 13.03
CA GLY A 174 47.03 1.56 14.08
C GLY A 174 47.62 2.12 15.38
N GLY A 175 47.34 3.40 15.71
CA GLY A 175 47.93 4.08 16.87
C GLY A 175 49.28 4.76 16.62
N MET A 176 49.85 4.63 15.41
CA MET A 176 51.13 5.26 15.04
C MET A 176 50.91 6.47 14.12
N PHE A 177 51.64 7.54 14.38
CA PHE A 177 51.67 8.72 13.51
C PHE A 177 52.56 8.46 12.29
N LYS A 178 51.99 8.58 11.08
CA LYS A 178 52.71 8.44 9.81
C LYS A 178 52.72 9.78 9.09
N VAL A 179 53.93 10.20 8.68
CA VAL A 179 54.17 11.38 7.84
C VAL A 179 54.53 10.86 6.45
N ASN A 180 53.86 11.38 5.43
CA ASN A 180 54.27 11.11 4.05
C ASN A 180 55.54 11.92 3.78
N LYS A 181 56.57 11.24 3.26
CA LYS A 181 57.81 11.87 2.81
C LYS A 181 57.59 12.66 1.53
#